data_AF-A0A959T3Q2-F1
#
_entry.id   AF-A0A959T3Q2-F1
#
_cell.length_a   1.000
_cell.length_b   1.000
_cell.length_c   1.000
_cell.angle_alpha   90.00
_cell.angle_beta   90.00
_cell.angle_gamma   90.00
#
_symmetry.space_group_name_H-M   'P 1'
#
loop_
_entity.id
_entity.type
_entity.pdbx_description
1 polymer ?
#
loop_
_entity_poly.entity_id
_entity_poly.type
_entity_poly.pdbx_seq_one_letter_code
_entity_poly.pdbx_strand_id
1 'polypeptide(L)'
;RLHAQYAGDHWIFLKEVILKSGNEVFRMATDPTLVFTHAGPMTVSEWYDAPPSFEELRTLKEIIGSPDANVTFVGYKGQMDRKVTDAEREAFIHVLDLYYTMAKLDEATAGM
;
A
#
# COMPACT_ATOMS: atom_id res chain seq x y z
N ARG A 1 9.78 2.92 -2.59
CA ARG A 1 8.67 3.77 -2.09
C ARG A 1 7.41 2.92 -2.04
N LEU A 2 6.46 3.22 -1.16
CA LEU A 2 5.18 2.54 -1.13
C LEU A 2 4.28 3.17 -2.18
N HIS A 3 3.96 2.41 -3.23
CA HIS A 3 3.12 2.83 -4.33
C HIS A 3 1.82 2.02 -4.30
N ALA A 4 0.72 2.65 -3.91
CA ALA A 4 -0.61 2.03 -3.91
C ALA A 4 -1.45 2.64 -5.02
N GLN A 5 -1.75 1.86 -6.05
CA GLN A 5 -2.47 2.31 -7.24
C GLN A 5 -3.83 1.63 -7.40
N TYR A 6 -4.81 2.45 -7.75
CA TYR A 6 -6.10 2.04 -8.25
C TYR A 6 -6.24 2.47 -9.72
N ALA A 7 -6.87 1.63 -10.53
CA ALA A 7 -7.36 1.97 -11.86
C ALA A 7 -8.81 1.49 -12.05
N GLY A 8 -9.66 2.34 -12.61
CA GLY A 8 -11.07 2.01 -12.88
C GLY A 8 -11.78 3.11 -13.67
N ASP A 9 -13.11 2.99 -13.78
CA ASP A 9 -13.91 3.84 -14.69
C ASP A 9 -14.31 5.19 -14.05
N HIS A 10 -14.12 5.33 -12.74
CA HIS A 10 -14.53 6.50 -11.97
C HIS A 10 -13.48 6.93 -10.94
N TRP A 11 -13.34 8.24 -10.73
CA TRP A 11 -12.56 8.81 -9.63
C TRP A 11 -13.23 8.50 -8.29
N ILE A 12 -12.44 7.95 -7.36
CA ILE A 12 -12.86 7.81 -5.97
C ILE A 12 -12.35 8.97 -5.12
N PHE A 13 -11.33 9.71 -5.58
CA PHE A 13 -10.60 10.73 -4.83
C PHE A 13 -9.95 10.12 -3.59
N LEU A 14 -8.83 9.43 -3.80
CA LEU A 14 -8.18 8.58 -2.80
C LEU A 14 -7.89 9.36 -1.50
N LYS A 15 -8.26 8.75 -0.36
CA LYS A 15 -8.13 9.33 0.99
C LYS A 15 -7.48 8.36 1.98
N GLU A 16 -7.75 7.07 1.84
CA GLU A 16 -7.23 6.05 2.74
C GLU A 16 -7.01 4.75 1.95
N VAL A 17 -5.94 4.04 2.29
CA VAL A 17 -5.68 2.67 1.85
C VAL A 17 -5.80 1.78 3.08
N ILE A 18 -6.65 0.75 3.00
CA ILE A 18 -6.84 -0.22 4.08
C ILE A 18 -6.32 -1.57 3.59
N LEU A 19 -5.44 -2.20 4.36
CA LEU A 19 -5.09 -3.60 4.16
C LEU A 19 -5.74 -4.44 5.25
N LYS A 20 -6.34 -5.56 4.86
CA LYS A 20 -7.02 -6.47 5.78
C LYS A 20 -6.58 -7.91 5.55
N SER A 21 -6.43 -8.64 6.64
CA SER A 21 -6.36 -10.10 6.60
C SER A 21 -7.01 -10.71 7.83
N GLY A 22 -8.05 -11.52 7.65
CA GLY A 22 -8.86 -12.01 8.77
C GLY A 22 -9.38 -10.86 9.62
N ASN A 23 -8.95 -10.80 10.88
CA ASN A 23 -9.31 -9.75 11.84
C ASN A 23 -8.29 -8.61 11.92
N GLU A 24 -7.14 -8.73 11.25
CA GLU A 24 -6.11 -7.70 11.23
C GLU A 24 -6.47 -6.63 10.19
N VAL A 25 -6.36 -5.37 10.62
CA VAL A 25 -6.68 -4.21 9.80
C VAL A 25 -5.59 -3.17 9.98
N PHE A 26 -4.94 -2.81 8.87
CA PHE A 26 -4.01 -1.71 8.80
C PHE A 26 -4.60 -0.61 7.93
N ARG A 27 -4.56 0.62 8.44
CA ARG A 27 -5.12 1.80 7.76
C ARG A 27 -4.02 2.81 7.56
N MET A 28 -3.93 3.30 6.33
CA MET A 28 -3.01 4.34 5.93
C MET A 28 -3.82 5.50 5.37
N ALA A 29 -3.89 6.60 6.12
CA ALA A 29 -4.42 7.84 5.60
C ALA A 29 -3.45 8.40 4.55
N THR A 30 -3.97 8.84 3.41
CA THR A 30 -3.12 9.43 2.36
C THR A 30 -2.95 10.92 2.61
N ASP A 31 -1.72 11.41 2.49
CA ASP A 31 -1.47 12.84 2.29
C ASP A 31 -1.89 13.25 0.87
N PRO A 32 -2.84 14.21 0.70
CA PRO A 32 -3.28 14.67 -0.61
C PRO A 32 -2.16 15.20 -1.50
N THR A 33 -1.05 15.67 -0.93
CA THR A 33 0.13 16.14 -1.67
C THR A 33 0.94 15.01 -2.30
N LEU A 34 0.72 13.78 -1.84
CA LEU A 34 1.35 12.54 -2.30
C LEU A 34 0.38 11.64 -3.08
N VAL A 35 -0.84 12.14 -3.34
CA VAL A 35 -1.82 11.51 -4.21
C VAL A 35 -1.71 12.11 -5.60
N PHE A 36 -1.56 11.23 -6.57
CA PHE A 36 -1.45 11.58 -7.97
C PHE A 36 -2.61 10.96 -8.73
N THR A 37 -3.01 11.62 -9.81
CA THR A 37 -4.12 11.17 -10.64
C THR A 37 -3.76 11.25 -12.11
N HIS A 38 -4.27 10.29 -12.88
CA HIS A 38 -4.22 10.28 -14.33
C HIS A 38 -5.60 9.93 -14.88
N ALA A 39 -6.04 10.63 -15.92
CA ALA A 39 -7.28 10.33 -16.63
C ALA A 39 -6.99 10.15 -18.12
N GLY A 40 -7.35 8.96 -18.62
CA GLY A 40 -7.48 8.63 -20.02
C GLY A 40 -8.94 8.63 -20.48
N PRO A 41 -9.21 8.34 -21.77
CA PRO A 41 -10.55 8.42 -22.36
C PRO A 41 -11.63 7.54 -21.69
N MET A 42 -11.25 6.43 -21.07
CA MET A 42 -12.17 5.50 -20.38
C MET A 42 -11.62 4.99 -19.05
N THR A 43 -10.47 5.49 -18.60
CA THR A 43 -9.76 4.95 -17.45
C THR A 43 -9.24 6.08 -16.59
N VAL A 44 -9.54 5.99 -15.32
CA VAL A 44 -8.97 6.81 -14.27
C VAL A 44 -7.97 5.98 -13.50
N SER A 45 -6.85 6.58 -13.12
CA SER A 45 -5.90 5.99 -12.18
C SER A 45 -5.57 6.98 -11.09
N GLU A 46 -5.56 6.52 -9.85
CA GLU A 46 -5.11 7.28 -8.69
C GLU A 46 -4.05 6.46 -7.97
N TRP A 47 -2.97 7.11 -7.53
CA TRP A 47 -1.95 6.43 -6.75
C TRP A 47 -1.42 7.30 -5.62
N TYR A 48 -1.11 6.64 -4.51
CA TYR A 48 -0.40 7.22 -3.38
C TYR A 48 1.07 6.79 -3.45
N ASP A 49 2.00 7.75 -3.45
CA ASP A 49 3.44 7.49 -3.45
C ASP A 49 4.13 8.18 -2.26
N ALA A 50 4.44 7.39 -1.22
CA ALA A 50 5.10 7.88 -0.01
C ALA A 50 6.23 6.95 0.43
N PRO A 51 7.26 7.48 1.12
CA PRO A 51 8.19 6.63 1.86
C PRO A 51 7.44 5.95 3.02
N PRO A 52 7.42 4.61 3.11
CA PRO A 52 6.80 3.93 4.24
C PRO A 52 7.66 4.07 5.48
N SER A 53 7.04 4.17 6.66
CA SER A 53 7.73 4.05 7.94
C SER A 53 8.09 2.58 8.23
N PHE A 54 9.01 2.36 9.18
CA PHE A 54 9.41 1.01 9.58
C PHE A 54 8.23 0.18 10.15
N GLU A 55 7.36 0.81 10.93
CA GLU A 55 6.16 0.15 11.47
C GLU A 55 5.18 -0.23 10.34
N GLU A 56 5.04 0.63 9.33
CA GLU A 56 4.21 0.34 8.15
C GLU A 56 4.79 -0.82 7.36
N LEU A 57 6.11 -0.85 7.12
CA LEU A 57 6.79 -1.96 6.45
C LEU A 57 6.58 -3.29 7.19
N ARG A 58 6.71 -3.30 8.52
CA ARG A 58 6.49 -4.48 9.35
C ARG A 58 5.04 -4.97 9.24
N THR A 59 4.08 -4.05 9.39
CA THR A 59 2.65 -4.38 9.36
C THR A 59 2.20 -4.84 7.97
N LEU A 60 2.69 -4.18 6.91
CA LEU A 60 2.45 -4.59 5.52
C LEU A 60 2.94 -6.01 5.27
N LYS A 61 4.13 -6.37 5.77
CA LYS A 61 4.68 -7.73 5.62
C LYS A 61 3.80 -8.78 6.29
N GLU A 62 3.31 -8.51 7.50
CA GLU A 62 2.43 -9.40 8.24
C GLU A 62 1.10 -9.63 7.49
N ILE A 63 0.46 -8.54 7.04
CA ILE A 63 -0.85 -8.62 6.39
C ILE A 63 -0.77 -9.19 4.97
N ILE A 64 0.17 -8.73 4.15
CA ILE A 64 0.32 -9.18 2.76
C ILE A 64 0.72 -10.66 2.71
N GLY A 65 1.47 -11.16 3.70
CA GLY A 65 1.84 -12.57 3.78
C GLY A 65 0.66 -13.54 3.85
N SER A 66 -0.52 -13.08 4.27
CA SER A 66 -1.66 -13.94 4.55
C SER A 66 -2.57 -14.23 3.33
N PRO A 67 -3.04 -15.48 3.12
CA PRO A 67 -3.85 -15.93 1.94
C PRO A 67 -5.04 -15.03 1.61
N ASP A 68 -5.61 -14.41 2.63
CA ASP A 68 -6.84 -13.63 2.52
C ASP A 68 -6.60 -12.11 2.52
N ALA A 69 -5.37 -11.69 2.23
CA ALA A 69 -5.01 -10.27 2.12
C ALA A 69 -5.87 -9.55 1.06
N ASN A 70 -6.56 -8.50 1.50
CA ASN A 70 -7.32 -7.60 0.64
C ASN A 70 -6.86 -6.15 0.84
N VAL A 71 -6.87 -5.38 -0.24
CA VAL A 71 -6.65 -3.94 -0.23
C VAL A 71 -7.95 -3.24 -0.55
N THR A 72 -8.37 -2.32 0.31
CA THR A 72 -9.49 -1.42 0.08
C THR A 72 -8.94 -0.01 -0.16
N PHE A 73 -9.22 0.56 -1.32
CA PHE A 73 -9.01 1.97 -1.60
C PHE A 73 -10.27 2.74 -1.22
N VAL A 74 -10.15 3.66 -0.27
CA VAL A 74 -11.26 4.49 0.19
C VAL A 74 -11.04 5.91 -0.29
N GLY A 75 -12.03 6.46 -0.98
CA GLY A 75 -12.03 7.84 -1.41
C GLY A 75 -13.32 8.57 -1.03
N TYR A 76 -13.39 9.86 -1.34
CA TYR A 76 -14.57 10.68 -1.05
C TYR A 76 -15.84 10.24 -1.77
N LYS A 77 -15.71 9.59 -2.94
CA LYS A 77 -16.85 9.19 -3.77
C LYS A 77 -17.18 7.71 -3.74
N GLY A 78 -16.43 6.91 -2.98
CA GLY A 78 -16.68 5.47 -2.88
C GLY A 78 -15.47 4.71 -2.37
N GLN A 79 -15.58 3.39 -2.46
CA GLN A 79 -14.50 2.47 -2.13
C GLN A 79 -14.34 1.42 -3.23
N MET A 80 -13.13 0.91 -3.38
CA MET A 80 -12.83 -0.23 -4.23
C MET A 80 -12.05 -1.27 -3.44
N ASP A 81 -12.59 -2.49 -3.40
CA ASP A 81 -11.92 -3.64 -2.81
C ASP A 81 -11.20 -4.44 -3.90
N ARG A 82 -9.99 -4.90 -3.60
CA ARG A 82 -9.20 -5.77 -4.47
C ARG A 82 -8.48 -6.83 -3.65
N LYS A 83 -8.59 -8.07 -4.09
CA LYS A 83 -7.80 -9.17 -3.53
C LYS A 83 -6.34 -9.05 -3.96
N VAL A 84 -5.41 -9.24 -3.03
CA VAL A 84 -3.98 -9.37 -3.36
C VAL A 84 -3.77 -10.73 -3.98
N THR A 85 -3.22 -10.76 -5.20
CA THR A 85 -2.91 -12.02 -5.88
C THR A 85 -1.69 -12.70 -5.27
N ASP A 86 -1.54 -14.00 -5.51
CA ASP A 86 -0.38 -14.76 -5.02
C ASP A 86 0.94 -14.25 -5.62
N ALA A 87 0.93 -13.88 -6.90
CA ALA A 87 2.10 -13.30 -7.57
C ALA A 87 2.50 -11.93 -6.99
N GLU A 88 1.52 -11.05 -6.72
CA GLU A 88 1.78 -9.76 -6.08
C GLU A 88 2.34 -9.93 -4.68
N ARG A 89 1.79 -10.89 -3.93
CA ARG A 89 2.27 -11.20 -2.59
C ARG A 89 3.71 -11.67 -2.58
N GLU A 90 4.07 -12.63 -3.43
CA GLU A 90 5.46 -13.09 -3.52
C GLU A 90 6.41 -11.93 -3.83
N ALA A 91 6.02 -11.06 -4.78
CA ALA A 91 6.78 -9.86 -5.12
C ALA A 91 6.89 -8.90 -3.92
N PHE A 92 5.79 -8.65 -3.20
CA PHE A 92 5.79 -7.77 -2.03
C PHE A 92 6.65 -8.33 -0.89
N ILE A 93 6.58 -9.63 -0.59
CA ILE A 93 7.39 -10.25 0.46
C ILE A 93 8.88 -10.05 0.16
N HIS A 94 9.31 -10.31 -1.07
CA HIS A 94 10.72 -10.13 -1.46
C HIS A 94 11.19 -8.68 -1.33
N VAL A 95 10.36 -7.72 -1.74
CA VAL A 95 10.69 -6.29 -1.64
C VAL A 95 10.72 -5.84 -0.17
N LEU A 96 9.75 -6.26 0.63
CA LEU A 96 9.66 -5.90 2.05
C LEU A 96 10.82 -6.50 2.86
N ASP A 97 11.29 -7.70 2.53
CA ASP A 97 12.47 -8.32 3.16
C ASP A 97 13.74 -7.52 2.91
N LEU A 98 13.93 -7.03 1.68
CA LEU A 98 15.05 -6.15 1.34
C LEU A 98 14.99 -4.84 2.12
N TYR A 99 13.83 -4.19 2.14
CA TYR A 99 13.63 -2.93 2.88
C TYR A 99 13.83 -3.10 4.39
N TYR A 100 13.32 -4.18 4.97
CA TYR A 100 13.48 -4.46 6.40
C TYR A 100 14.94 -4.74 6.78
N THR A 101 15.67 -5.44 5.92
CA THR A 101 17.11 -5.69 6.10
C THR A 101 17.91 -4.39 6.02
N MET A 102 17.62 -3.54 5.04
CA MET A 102 18.29 -2.24 4.91
C MET A 102 17.99 -1.32 6.09
N ALA A 103 16.72 -1.21 6.49
CA ALA A 103 16.33 -0.37 7.62
C ALA A 103 17.02 -0.80 8.93
N LYS A 104 17.16 -2.11 9.18
CA LYS A 104 17.92 -2.62 10.32
C LYS A 104 19.41 -2.27 10.29
N LEU A 105 20.02 -2.24 9.12
CA LEU A 105 21.45 -1.90 8.96
C LEU A 105 21.69 -0.40 9.21
N ASP A 106 20.77 0.45 8.79
CA ASP A 106 20.83 1.90 9.03
C ASP A 106 20.67 2.23 10.52
N GLU A 107 19.75 1.56 11.24
CA GLU A 107 19.64 1.71 12.70
C GLU A 107 20.91 1.27 13.44
N ALA A 108 21.55 0.18 12.98
CA ALA A 108 22.77 -0.33 13.58
C ALA A 108 23.99 0.60 13.36
N THR A 109 24.00 1.39 12.29
CA THR A 109 25.09 2.31 11.94
C THR A 109 24.87 3.73 12.48
N ALA A 110 23.61 4.18 12.64
CA ALA A 110 23.28 5.47 13.26
C ALA A 110 23.47 5.51 14.78
N GLY A 111 23.60 4.34 15.42
CA GLY A 111 23.89 4.18 16.84
C GLY A 111 25.39 4.06 17.20
N MET A 112 26.30 4.19 16.22
CA MET A 112 27.76 4.26 16.40
C MET A 112 28.26 5.70 16.25
#